data_AF-A0A1F6KN38-F1
#
_entry.id   AF-A0A1F6KN38-F1
#
_cell.length_a   1.000
_cell.length_b   1.000
_cell.length_c   1.000
_cell.angle_alpha   90.00
_cell.angle_beta   90.00
_cell.angle_gamma   90.00
#
_symmetry.space_group_name_H-M   'P 1'
#
loop_
_entity.id
_entity.type
_entity.pdbx_description
1 polymer ?
#
loop_
_entity_poly.entity_id
_entity_poly.type
_entity_poly.pdbx_seq_one_letter_code
_entity_poly.pdbx_strand_id
1 'polypeptide(L)'
;MQNLDDLANKISSTPLFLRLKNVVENGTGWHDHEDVFSHSVKTANIAKKERDGEFVTNPESKELFTKWMDEDVFGMKRKDVAVIIALLHDCGKILSFRENGNVSTLIIKRPLDLSQTSCPGHEFWGGEIVVREILKDSGLDEKLIEYIAKVIKQHGLFSAEYYVGKEKWSESELLNDVKSKAEGLRKESLFNMYCDGYTAPAFSQGKAKVKELFNMPPFYVTREYFIP
;
A
#
# COMPACT_ATOMS: atom_id res chain seq x y z
N MET A 1 6.96 2.08 24.31
CA MET A 1 6.18 2.11 23.05
C MET A 1 6.87 3.11 22.14
N GLN A 2 7.33 2.71 20.96
CA GLN A 2 8.05 3.60 20.05
C GLN A 2 7.05 4.61 19.47
N ASN A 3 7.37 5.90 19.49
CA ASN A 3 6.53 6.94 18.92
C ASN A 3 6.50 6.77 17.38
N LEU A 4 5.30 6.73 16.79
CA LEU A 4 5.10 6.56 15.35
C LEU A 4 5.84 7.64 14.55
N ASP A 5 5.79 8.89 14.99
CA ASP A 5 6.42 10.00 14.26
C ASP A 5 7.95 9.87 14.30
N ASP A 6 8.52 9.44 15.43
CA ASP A 6 9.96 9.18 15.54
C ASP A 6 10.39 8.00 14.66
N LEU A 7 9.59 6.94 14.60
CA LEU A 7 9.84 5.79 13.73
C LEU A 7 9.75 6.17 12.25
N ALA A 8 8.70 6.88 11.85
CA ALA A 8 8.53 7.35 10.48
C ALA A 8 9.69 8.26 10.05
N ASN A 9 10.10 9.21 10.92
CA ASN A 9 11.24 10.08 10.69
C ASN A 9 12.56 9.29 10.58
N LYS A 10 12.75 8.28 11.42
CA LYS A 10 13.93 7.40 11.37
C LYS A 10 14.00 6.65 10.04
N ILE A 11 12.87 6.09 9.59
CA ILE A 11 12.75 5.39 8.30
C ILE A 11 13.03 6.34 7.13
N SER A 12 12.36 7.50 7.12
CA SER A 12 12.45 8.45 6.02
C SER A 12 13.82 9.12 5.90
N SER A 13 14.61 9.09 6.97
CA SER A 13 15.98 9.62 7.00
C SER A 13 17.04 8.59 6.60
N THR A 14 16.67 7.33 6.34
CA THR A 14 17.63 6.33 5.90
C THR A 14 18.20 6.69 4.52
N PRO A 15 19.51 6.47 4.27
CA PRO A 15 20.10 6.74 2.96
C PRO A 15 19.40 6.02 1.81
N LEU A 16 18.88 4.81 2.05
CA LEU A 16 18.13 4.05 1.04
C LEU A 16 16.79 4.72 0.71
N PHE A 17 16.01 5.10 1.72
CA PHE A 17 14.72 5.77 1.48
C PHE A 17 14.89 7.14 0.81
N LEU A 18 15.94 7.89 1.16
CA LEU A 18 16.24 9.18 0.52
C LEU A 18 16.54 9.07 -0.98
N ARG A 19 16.90 7.89 -1.50
CA ARG A 19 17.08 7.68 -2.96
C ARG A 19 15.79 7.80 -3.75
N LEU A 20 14.62 7.66 -3.11
CA LEU A 20 13.31 7.84 -3.75
C LEU A 20 13.12 9.26 -4.29
N LYS A 21 13.85 10.26 -3.76
CA LYS A 21 13.87 11.63 -4.29
C LYS A 21 14.39 11.74 -5.72
N ASN A 22 15.11 10.73 -6.21
CA ASN A 22 15.68 10.70 -7.56
C ASN A 22 14.77 9.99 -8.57
N VAL A 23 13.60 9.54 -8.14
CA VAL A 23 12.61 8.85 -8.98
C VAL A 23 11.37 9.74 -9.04
N VAL A 24 10.87 10.01 -10.24
CA VAL A 24 9.65 10.82 -10.45
C VAL A 24 8.48 9.88 -10.61
N GLU A 25 7.38 10.11 -9.87
CA GLU A 25 6.15 9.35 -10.02
C GLU A 25 5.47 9.56 -11.37
N ASN A 26 4.63 8.59 -11.75
CA ASN A 26 3.86 8.66 -12.99
C ASN A 26 2.99 9.92 -13.09
N GLY A 27 3.08 10.58 -14.23
CA GLY A 27 2.58 11.92 -14.44
C GLY A 27 1.16 12.10 -15.00
N THR A 28 0.48 11.05 -15.44
CA THR A 28 -0.85 11.22 -16.04
C THR A 28 -1.91 10.44 -15.28
N GLY A 29 -2.75 11.16 -14.54
CA GLY A 29 -4.00 10.65 -13.93
C GLY A 29 -3.86 9.91 -12.60
N TRP A 30 -2.63 9.56 -12.21
CA TRP A 30 -2.35 8.71 -11.04
C TRP A 30 -1.65 9.44 -9.90
N HIS A 31 -0.62 10.23 -10.18
CA HIS A 31 0.10 10.98 -9.15
C HIS A 31 0.38 12.42 -9.61
N ASP A 32 0.80 13.26 -8.67
CA ASP A 32 0.91 14.72 -8.87
C ASP A 32 2.24 15.14 -9.54
N HIS A 33 2.86 14.27 -10.35
CA HIS A 33 4.23 14.43 -10.88
C HIS A 33 5.30 14.73 -9.80
N GLU A 34 5.05 14.30 -8.57
CA GLU A 34 5.96 14.43 -7.44
C GLU A 34 7.06 13.35 -7.50
N ASP A 35 8.16 13.53 -6.76
CA ASP A 35 9.12 12.45 -6.56
C ASP A 35 8.55 11.37 -5.64
N VAL A 36 9.05 10.13 -5.76
CA VAL A 36 8.49 8.98 -5.02
C VAL A 36 8.61 9.17 -3.49
N PHE A 37 9.63 9.90 -3.01
CA PHE A 37 9.75 10.21 -1.59
C PHE A 37 8.59 11.12 -1.13
N SER A 38 8.33 12.20 -1.86
CA SER A 38 7.22 13.12 -1.57
C SER A 38 5.86 12.40 -1.63
N HIS A 39 5.67 11.55 -2.64
CA HIS A 39 4.49 10.70 -2.78
C HIS A 39 4.30 9.79 -1.55
N SER A 40 5.34 9.07 -1.17
CA SER A 40 5.32 8.15 -0.02
C SER A 40 4.98 8.86 1.29
N VAL A 41 5.53 10.06 1.51
CA VAL A 41 5.22 10.89 2.70
C VAL A 41 3.76 11.36 2.68
N LYS A 42 3.26 11.80 1.51
CA LYS A 42 1.86 12.19 1.34
C LYS A 42 0.91 11.02 1.61
N THR A 43 1.19 9.84 1.06
CA THR A 43 0.41 8.61 1.26
C THR A 43 0.40 8.18 2.74
N ALA A 44 1.53 8.30 3.45
CA ALA A 44 1.60 8.07 4.89
C ALA A 44 0.75 9.06 5.70
N ASN A 45 0.74 10.35 5.32
CA ASN A 45 -0.10 11.36 5.96
C ASN A 45 -1.61 11.11 5.74
N ILE A 46 -1.98 10.64 4.54
CA ILE A 46 -3.36 10.21 4.25
C ILE A 46 -3.72 9.01 5.12
N ALA A 47 -2.85 7.99 5.20
CA ALA A 47 -3.07 6.86 6.10
C ALA A 47 -3.22 7.29 7.57
N LYS A 48 -2.40 8.24 8.03
CA LYS A 48 -2.48 8.79 9.40
C LYS A 48 -3.83 9.44 9.69
N LYS A 49 -4.44 10.10 8.70
CA LYS A 49 -5.79 10.68 8.80
C LYS A 49 -6.88 9.61 8.71
N GLU A 50 -6.80 8.73 7.73
CA GLU A 50 -7.89 7.81 7.38
C GLU A 50 -7.91 6.55 8.25
N ARG A 51 -6.87 6.28 9.06
CA ARG A 51 -6.81 5.13 9.98
C ARG A 51 -7.87 5.13 11.07
N ASP A 52 -8.49 6.28 11.34
CA ASP A 52 -9.62 6.37 12.26
C ASP A 52 -10.95 6.05 11.56
N GLY A 53 -10.94 5.90 10.24
CA GLY A 53 -12.04 5.33 9.45
C GLY A 53 -13.16 6.30 9.13
N GLU A 54 -12.90 7.60 8.98
CA GLU A 54 -13.94 8.60 8.65
C GLU A 54 -14.75 8.25 7.39
N PHE A 55 -14.13 7.53 6.45
CA PHE A 55 -14.78 7.04 5.23
C PHE A 55 -15.72 5.84 5.44
N VAL A 56 -15.74 5.25 6.63
CA VAL A 56 -16.65 4.16 7.02
C VAL A 56 -17.86 4.77 7.73
N THR A 57 -18.97 4.88 6.99
CA THR A 57 -20.21 5.54 7.42
C THR A 57 -21.25 4.57 7.99
N ASN A 58 -21.20 3.29 7.65
CA ASN A 58 -22.05 2.26 8.22
C ASN A 58 -21.64 1.99 9.69
N PRO A 59 -22.54 2.15 10.70
CA PRO A 59 -22.17 2.07 12.11
C PRO A 59 -21.55 0.73 12.54
N GLU A 60 -22.10 -0.40 12.10
CA GLU A 60 -21.58 -1.73 12.41
C GLU A 60 -20.18 -1.93 11.79
N SER A 61 -20.03 -1.55 10.53
CA SER A 61 -18.74 -1.61 9.84
C SER A 61 -17.71 -0.68 10.46
N LYS A 62 -18.12 0.48 10.97
CA LYS A 62 -17.25 1.42 11.67
C LYS A 62 -16.69 0.80 12.94
N GLU A 63 -17.52 0.12 13.73
CA GLU A 63 -17.07 -0.61 14.91
C GLU A 63 -16.08 -1.71 14.54
N LEU A 64 -16.40 -2.51 13.52
CA LEU A 64 -15.53 -3.59 13.02
C LEU A 64 -14.19 -3.05 12.48
N PHE A 65 -14.22 -1.91 11.78
CA PHE A 65 -13.03 -1.23 11.29
C PHE A 65 -12.14 -0.74 12.42
N THR A 66 -12.72 -0.03 13.40
CA THR A 66 -11.97 0.48 14.55
C THR A 66 -11.35 -0.67 15.34
N LYS A 67 -12.11 -1.73 15.60
CA LYS A 67 -11.59 -2.95 16.23
C LYS A 67 -10.42 -3.53 15.47
N TRP A 68 -10.54 -3.67 14.14
CA TRP A 68 -9.46 -4.16 13.29
C TRP A 68 -8.23 -3.23 13.30
N MET A 69 -8.40 -1.91 13.31
CA MET A 69 -7.29 -0.95 13.37
C MET A 69 -6.57 -0.92 14.72
N ASP A 70 -7.27 -1.25 15.82
CA ASP A 70 -6.73 -1.29 17.18
C ASP A 70 -6.17 -2.66 17.61
N GLU A 71 -6.23 -3.67 16.75
CA GLU A 71 -5.55 -4.95 16.99
C GLU A 71 -4.04 -4.79 17.10
N ASP A 72 -3.43 -5.61 17.96
CA ASP A 72 -1.98 -5.73 18.05
C ASP A 72 -1.45 -6.60 16.91
N VAL A 73 -0.42 -6.12 16.24
CA VAL A 73 0.33 -6.81 15.19
C VAL A 73 1.78 -6.80 15.62
N PHE A 74 2.19 -7.89 16.28
CA PHE A 74 3.57 -8.11 16.74
C PHE A 74 4.11 -6.97 17.62
N GLY A 75 3.29 -6.47 18.56
CA GLY A 75 3.68 -5.43 19.52
C GLY A 75 3.44 -3.99 19.05
N MET A 76 2.80 -3.79 17.88
CA MET A 76 2.39 -2.48 17.37
C MET A 76 0.92 -2.50 16.98
N LYS A 77 0.20 -1.38 17.20
CA LYS A 77 -1.19 -1.25 16.75
C LYS A 77 -1.25 -1.24 15.22
N ARG A 78 -2.19 -1.98 14.63
CA ARG A 78 -2.32 -2.08 13.17
C ARG A 78 -2.44 -0.71 12.49
N LYS A 79 -3.14 0.24 13.11
CA LYS A 79 -3.25 1.62 12.60
C LYS A 79 -1.92 2.37 12.47
N ASP A 80 -0.92 2.04 13.30
CA ASP A 80 0.43 2.59 13.19
C ASP A 80 1.22 1.84 12.10
N VAL A 81 1.08 0.50 12.07
CA VAL A 81 1.67 -0.34 11.02
C VAL A 81 1.18 0.08 9.62
N ALA A 82 -0.09 0.44 9.48
CA ALA A 82 -0.69 0.90 8.23
C ALA A 82 -0.02 2.19 7.71
N VAL A 83 0.39 3.09 8.60
CA VAL A 83 1.15 4.30 8.23
C VAL A 83 2.55 3.95 7.76
N ILE A 84 3.20 2.97 8.39
CA ILE A 84 4.53 2.49 7.96
C ILE A 84 4.45 1.79 6.59
N ILE A 85 3.42 0.97 6.37
CA ILE A 85 3.16 0.35 5.06
C ILE A 85 2.95 1.44 3.99
N ALA A 86 2.10 2.42 4.27
CA ALA A 86 1.86 3.55 3.37
C ALA A 86 3.13 4.36 3.06
N LEU A 87 4.03 4.53 4.03
CA LEU A 87 5.32 5.19 3.82
C LEU A 87 6.27 4.37 2.93
N LEU A 88 6.19 3.04 2.97
CA LEU A 88 7.15 2.14 2.33
C LEU A 88 6.63 1.48 1.05
N HIS A 89 5.34 1.64 0.69
CA HIS A 89 4.69 0.88 -0.38
C HIS A 89 5.48 0.89 -1.69
N ASP A 90 6.04 2.05 -2.05
CA ASP A 90 6.78 2.26 -3.29
C ASP A 90 8.31 2.17 -3.17
N CYS A 91 8.84 1.71 -2.04
CA CYS A 91 10.28 1.72 -1.78
C CYS A 91 11.09 0.91 -2.80
N GLY A 92 10.49 -0.08 -3.46
CA GLY A 92 11.12 -0.88 -4.50
C GLY A 92 11.56 -0.09 -5.74
N LYS A 93 11.04 1.12 -5.96
CA LYS A 93 11.39 1.97 -7.10
C LYS A 93 12.86 2.42 -7.11
N ILE A 94 13.60 2.27 -6.00
CA ILE A 94 15.05 2.58 -5.93
C ILE A 94 15.97 1.50 -6.55
N LEU A 95 15.41 0.38 -6.99
CA LEU A 95 16.21 -0.79 -7.37
C LEU A 95 16.99 -0.59 -8.67
N SER A 96 18.19 -1.17 -8.66
CA SER A 96 19.03 -1.38 -9.82
C SER A 96 19.26 -2.87 -9.98
N PHE A 97 19.43 -3.32 -11.22
CA PHE A 97 19.78 -4.70 -11.55
C PHE A 97 21.15 -4.75 -12.23
N ARG A 98 21.80 -5.91 -12.16
CA ARG A 98 23.07 -6.18 -12.84
C ARG A 98 22.90 -7.40 -13.74
N GLU A 99 23.13 -7.21 -15.04
CA GLU A 99 23.13 -8.29 -16.03
C GLU A 99 24.39 -8.19 -16.88
N ASN A 100 25.12 -9.30 -17.01
CA ASN A 100 26.40 -9.36 -17.74
C ASN A 100 27.41 -8.26 -17.32
N GLY A 101 27.45 -7.93 -16.02
CA GLY A 101 28.32 -6.90 -15.46
C GLY A 101 27.82 -5.46 -15.60
N ASN A 102 26.78 -5.21 -16.40
CA ASN A 102 26.20 -3.88 -16.58
C ASN A 102 25.15 -3.60 -15.51
N VAL A 103 25.26 -2.45 -14.84
CA VAL A 103 24.28 -2.00 -13.83
C VAL A 103 23.31 -1.03 -14.49
N SER A 104 22.01 -1.30 -14.36
CA SER A 104 20.93 -0.47 -14.89
C SER A 104 19.86 -0.21 -13.82
N THR A 105 19.12 0.88 -13.93
CA THR A 105 17.94 1.15 -13.09
C THR A 105 16.68 0.58 -13.72
N LEU A 106 15.74 0.08 -12.92
CA LEU A 106 14.42 -0.40 -13.38
C LEU A 106 13.44 0.72 -13.76
N ILE A 107 13.94 1.94 -13.99
CA ILE A 107 13.13 3.12 -14.29
C ILE A 107 12.99 3.25 -15.81
N ILE A 108 11.81 2.91 -16.33
CA ILE A 108 11.49 3.10 -17.74
C ILE A 108 10.85 4.48 -17.90
N LYS A 109 11.58 5.41 -18.52
CA LYS A 109 11.07 6.74 -18.90
C LYS A 109 10.55 6.68 -20.33
N ARG A 110 9.25 6.91 -20.54
CA ARG A 110 8.70 7.11 -21.90
C ARG A 110 8.86 8.58 -22.34
N PRO A 111 8.86 8.88 -23.66
CA PRO A 111 9.00 10.24 -24.17
C PRO A 111 8.01 11.24 -23.53
N LEU A 112 8.38 12.52 -23.62
CA LEU A 112 7.81 13.69 -22.93
C LEU A 112 6.28 13.90 -23.04
N ASP A 113 5.60 13.22 -23.96
CA ASP A 113 4.15 13.33 -24.16
C ASP A 113 3.32 12.48 -23.18
N LEU A 114 3.94 11.50 -22.50
CA LEU A 114 3.24 10.62 -21.56
C LEU A 114 3.69 10.77 -20.11
N SER A 115 4.87 11.32 -19.82
CA SER A 115 5.37 11.52 -18.44
C SER A 115 5.24 10.28 -17.54
N GLN A 116 5.31 9.08 -18.13
CA GLN A 116 5.14 7.82 -17.42
C GLN A 116 6.52 7.28 -17.03
N THR A 117 6.74 7.17 -15.74
CA THR A 117 7.81 6.40 -15.09
C THR A 117 7.26 5.02 -14.70
N SER A 118 7.60 3.99 -15.45
CA SER A 118 7.26 2.62 -15.07
C SER A 118 8.42 1.99 -14.31
N CYS A 119 8.13 1.33 -13.19
CA CYS A 119 9.10 0.59 -12.38
C CYS A 119 8.67 -0.89 -12.27
N PRO A 120 8.95 -1.73 -13.28
CA PRO A 120 8.48 -3.11 -13.27
C PRO A 120 8.99 -3.91 -12.07
N GLY A 121 8.09 -4.61 -11.38
CA GLY A 121 8.42 -5.50 -10.26
C GLY A 121 8.83 -4.77 -8.97
N HIS A 122 8.61 -3.46 -8.88
CA HIS A 122 8.95 -2.69 -7.67
C HIS A 122 8.14 -3.15 -6.45
N GLU A 123 6.92 -3.65 -6.63
CA GLU A 123 6.10 -4.19 -5.56
C GLU A 123 6.77 -5.45 -4.97
N PHE A 124 7.06 -6.42 -5.84
CA PHE A 124 7.67 -7.69 -5.46
C PHE A 124 9.03 -7.47 -4.80
N TRP A 125 9.96 -6.82 -5.49
CA TRP A 125 11.32 -6.65 -4.96
C TRP A 125 11.39 -5.61 -3.84
N GLY A 126 10.47 -4.65 -3.81
CA GLY A 126 10.28 -3.74 -2.69
C GLY A 126 10.03 -4.51 -1.40
N GLY A 127 9.06 -5.42 -1.41
CA GLY A 127 8.76 -6.26 -0.26
C GLY A 127 9.76 -7.41 -0.02
N GLU A 128 10.44 -7.94 -1.05
CA GLU A 128 11.44 -8.99 -0.84
C GLU A 128 12.75 -8.48 -0.24
N ILE A 129 13.26 -7.35 -0.73
CA ILE A 129 14.61 -6.87 -0.42
C ILE A 129 14.57 -5.52 0.28
N VAL A 130 13.94 -4.53 -0.36
CA VAL A 130 14.18 -3.12 -0.01
C VAL A 130 13.63 -2.76 1.37
N VAL A 131 12.43 -3.23 1.69
CA VAL A 131 11.79 -3.01 3.00
C VAL A 131 12.68 -3.48 4.14
N ARG A 132 13.25 -4.68 4.02
CA ARG A 132 14.09 -5.28 5.07
C ARG A 132 15.35 -4.46 5.31
N GLU A 133 15.99 -4.00 4.23
CA GLU A 133 17.18 -3.16 4.33
C GLU A 133 16.87 -1.77 4.92
N ILE A 134 15.73 -1.17 4.56
CA ILE A 134 15.29 0.11 5.15
C ILE A 134 14.96 -0.05 6.65
N LEU A 135 14.36 -1.17 7.04
CA LEU A 135 13.89 -1.42 8.40
C LEU A 135 14.91 -2.10 9.32
N LYS A 136 16.07 -2.55 8.81
CA LYS A 136 17.06 -3.35 9.54
C LYS A 136 17.44 -2.79 10.91
N ASP A 137 17.66 -1.48 10.99
CA ASP A 137 18.07 -0.80 12.22
C ASP A 137 16.91 -0.05 12.90
N SER A 138 15.66 -0.28 12.47
CA SER A 138 14.48 0.42 12.99
C SER A 138 14.18 0.07 14.45
N GLY A 139 14.51 -1.15 14.87
CA GLY A 139 14.14 -1.74 16.16
C GLY A 139 12.81 -2.49 16.14
N LEU A 140 12.19 -2.65 14.96
CA LEU A 140 10.96 -3.44 14.80
C LEU A 140 11.22 -4.94 14.88
N ASP A 141 10.22 -5.69 15.35
CA ASP A 141 10.26 -7.15 15.37
C ASP A 141 10.32 -7.72 13.95
N GLU A 142 11.07 -8.82 13.76
CA GLU A 142 11.27 -9.43 12.45
C GLU A 142 9.96 -9.94 11.82
N LYS A 143 9.02 -10.44 12.63
CA LYS A 143 7.70 -10.86 12.13
C LYS A 143 6.87 -9.67 11.68
N LEU A 144 7.02 -8.52 12.34
CA LEU A 144 6.39 -7.28 11.90
C LEU A 144 6.97 -6.81 10.55
N ILE A 145 8.29 -6.87 10.39
CA ILE A 145 8.95 -6.55 9.12
C ILE A 145 8.47 -7.50 8.02
N GLU A 146 8.36 -8.81 8.29
CA GLU A 146 7.83 -9.78 7.34
C GLU A 146 6.36 -9.50 6.98
N TYR A 147 5.54 -9.11 7.94
CA TYR A 147 4.14 -8.73 7.69
C TYR A 147 4.04 -7.47 6.80
N ILE A 148 4.81 -6.42 7.11
CA ILE A 148 4.89 -5.20 6.29
C ILE A 148 5.33 -5.54 4.87
N ALA A 149 6.40 -6.35 4.74
CA ALA A 149 6.92 -6.82 3.46
C ALA A 149 5.85 -7.53 2.62
N LYS A 150 5.04 -8.42 3.21
CA LYS A 150 3.97 -9.13 2.49
C LYS A 150 2.91 -8.18 1.94
N VAL A 151 2.50 -7.18 2.71
CA VAL A 151 1.53 -6.18 2.22
C VAL A 151 2.11 -5.36 1.08
N ILE A 152 3.39 -4.96 1.16
CA ILE A 152 4.06 -4.17 0.12
C ILE A 152 4.15 -4.94 -1.20
N LYS A 153 4.42 -6.25 -1.17
CA LYS A 153 4.41 -7.10 -2.39
C LYS A 153 3.08 -7.09 -3.13
N GLN A 154 2.00 -6.82 -2.41
CA GLN A 154 0.64 -6.93 -2.90
C GLN A 154 -0.02 -5.56 -3.11
N HIS A 155 0.69 -4.45 -2.88
CA HIS A 155 0.03 -3.15 -2.81
C HIS A 155 -0.65 -2.75 -4.12
N GLY A 156 -0.06 -3.08 -5.28
CA GLY A 156 -0.65 -2.87 -6.60
C GLY A 156 -1.82 -3.80 -6.99
N LEU A 157 -2.19 -4.78 -6.15
CA LEU A 157 -3.18 -5.82 -6.49
C LEU A 157 -4.58 -5.26 -6.79
N PHE A 158 -4.94 -4.15 -6.13
CA PHE A 158 -6.26 -3.52 -6.22
C PHE A 158 -6.18 -2.15 -6.93
N SER A 159 -5.29 -1.99 -7.91
CA SER A 159 -5.17 -0.76 -8.71
C SER A 159 -6.49 -0.42 -9.46
N ALA A 160 -6.59 0.77 -10.06
CA ALA A 160 -7.71 1.12 -10.93
C ALA A 160 -7.98 0.07 -12.02
N GLU A 161 -6.95 -0.50 -12.65
CA GLU A 161 -7.08 -1.56 -13.65
C GLU A 161 -7.80 -2.80 -13.10
N TYR A 162 -7.62 -3.11 -11.81
CA TYR A 162 -8.37 -4.20 -11.17
C TYR A 162 -9.88 -3.93 -11.20
N TYR A 163 -10.31 -2.67 -11.06
CA TYR A 163 -11.73 -2.31 -11.07
C TYR A 163 -12.30 -2.09 -12.48
N VAL A 164 -11.43 -1.92 -13.49
CA VAL A 164 -11.84 -1.89 -14.91
C VAL A 164 -12.56 -3.20 -15.24
N GLY A 165 -13.80 -3.09 -15.72
CA GLY A 165 -14.65 -4.25 -16.06
C GLY A 165 -15.41 -4.90 -14.90
N LYS A 166 -15.23 -4.43 -13.66
CA LYS A 166 -16.02 -4.86 -12.48
C LYS A 166 -17.17 -3.90 -12.13
N GLU A 167 -17.46 -2.94 -13.01
CA GLU A 167 -18.51 -1.93 -12.80
C GLU A 167 -19.90 -2.52 -12.55
N LYS A 168 -20.21 -3.60 -13.26
CA LYS A 168 -21.52 -4.26 -13.23
C LYS A 168 -21.60 -5.39 -12.21
N TRP A 169 -20.53 -5.65 -11.48
CA TRP A 169 -20.52 -6.69 -10.46
C TRP A 169 -21.38 -6.26 -9.28
N SER A 170 -22.17 -7.20 -8.77
CA SER A 170 -22.85 -7.05 -7.49
C SER A 170 -21.83 -6.92 -6.36
N GLU A 171 -22.28 -6.35 -5.24
CA GLU A 171 -21.46 -6.27 -4.02
C GLU A 171 -20.95 -7.65 -3.57
N SER A 172 -21.78 -8.69 -3.72
CA SER A 172 -21.41 -10.07 -3.38
C SER A 172 -20.30 -10.61 -4.28
N GLU A 173 -20.38 -10.39 -5.60
CA GLU A 173 -19.34 -10.82 -6.55
C GLU A 173 -18.00 -10.13 -6.25
N LEU A 174 -18.02 -8.81 -6.04
CA LEU A 174 -16.82 -8.04 -5.72
C LEU A 174 -16.22 -8.48 -4.38
N LEU A 175 -17.05 -8.61 -3.34
CA LEU A 175 -16.63 -9.10 -2.04
C LEU A 175 -15.98 -10.48 -2.14
N ASN A 176 -16.55 -11.37 -2.97
CA ASN A 176 -16.05 -12.72 -3.13
C ASN A 176 -14.66 -12.77 -3.78
N ASP A 177 -14.43 -11.98 -4.83
CA ASP A 177 -13.14 -11.92 -5.52
C ASP A 177 -12.07 -11.21 -4.67
N VAL A 178 -12.42 -10.14 -3.97
CA VAL A 178 -11.50 -9.49 -3.03
C VAL A 178 -11.08 -10.46 -1.91
N LYS A 179 -12.02 -11.24 -1.38
CA LYS A 179 -11.73 -12.24 -0.33
C LYS A 179 -10.95 -13.47 -0.82
N SER A 180 -10.93 -13.76 -2.12
CA SER A 180 -10.11 -14.83 -2.70
C SER A 180 -8.68 -14.41 -3.03
N LYS A 181 -8.38 -13.12 -2.90
CA LYS A 181 -7.10 -12.51 -3.22
C LYS A 181 -6.32 -12.10 -1.96
N ALA A 182 -5.10 -11.61 -2.18
CA ALA A 182 -4.22 -11.01 -1.18
C ALA A 182 -3.80 -11.93 -0.02
N GLU A 183 -3.83 -13.26 -0.17
CA GLU A 183 -3.29 -14.20 0.83
C GLU A 183 -3.75 -13.93 2.29
N GLY A 184 -5.01 -13.48 2.46
CA GLY A 184 -5.56 -13.10 3.77
C GLY A 184 -5.33 -11.64 4.21
N LEU A 185 -4.49 -10.89 3.52
CA LEU A 185 -4.12 -9.47 3.75
C LEU A 185 -4.94 -8.47 2.93
N ARG A 186 -6.16 -8.85 2.54
CA ARG A 186 -7.03 -8.04 1.66
C ARG A 186 -7.37 -6.67 2.26
N LYS A 187 -7.55 -6.58 3.58
CA LYS A 187 -7.97 -5.34 4.26
C LYS A 187 -6.81 -4.34 4.28
N GLU A 188 -5.62 -4.83 4.59
CA GLU A 188 -4.36 -4.10 4.56
C GLU A 188 -4.06 -3.58 3.15
N SER A 189 -4.13 -4.46 2.16
CA SER A 189 -3.84 -4.13 0.76
C SER A 189 -4.84 -3.10 0.21
N LEU A 190 -6.14 -3.26 0.48
CA LEU A 190 -7.16 -2.29 0.07
C LEU A 190 -7.02 -0.95 0.79
N PHE A 191 -6.71 -0.96 2.09
CA PHE A 191 -6.49 0.29 2.83
C PHE A 191 -5.27 1.04 2.30
N ASN A 192 -4.17 0.34 2.00
CA ASN A 192 -2.98 0.95 1.42
C ASN A 192 -3.29 1.57 0.05
N MET A 193 -3.94 0.81 -0.84
CA MET A 193 -4.32 1.28 -2.17
C MET A 193 -5.32 2.45 -2.13
N TYR A 194 -6.22 2.48 -1.14
CA TYR A 194 -7.08 3.62 -0.88
C TYR A 194 -6.30 4.90 -0.52
N CYS A 195 -5.23 4.76 0.27
CA CYS A 195 -4.39 5.89 0.66
C CYS A 195 -3.49 6.37 -0.48
N ASP A 196 -2.89 5.44 -1.22
CA ASP A 196 -2.05 5.70 -2.40
C ASP A 196 -2.84 6.44 -3.49
N GLY A 197 -3.95 5.86 -3.94
CA GLY A 197 -4.82 6.46 -4.96
C GLY A 197 -5.77 7.56 -4.45
N TYR A 198 -5.58 8.10 -3.24
CA TYR A 198 -6.58 8.95 -2.59
C TYR A 198 -6.92 10.20 -3.39
N THR A 199 -5.90 10.89 -3.92
CA THR A 199 -6.06 12.09 -4.75
C THR A 199 -6.11 11.79 -6.25
N ALA A 200 -5.83 10.55 -6.65
CA ALA A 200 -5.69 10.14 -8.04
C ALA A 200 -7.04 10.14 -8.79
N PRO A 201 -7.24 10.96 -9.83
CA PRO A 201 -8.47 10.94 -10.62
C PRO A 201 -8.74 9.59 -11.28
N ALA A 202 -7.69 8.91 -11.78
CA ALA A 202 -7.79 7.59 -12.40
C ALA A 202 -8.29 6.51 -11.42
N PHE A 203 -8.08 6.68 -10.11
CA PHE A 203 -8.53 5.75 -9.09
C PHE A 203 -9.90 6.11 -8.48
N SER A 204 -10.60 7.13 -9.00
CA SER A 204 -11.89 7.58 -8.45
C SER A 204 -12.93 6.47 -8.30
N GLN A 205 -13.07 5.60 -9.31
CA GLN A 205 -13.94 4.44 -9.27
C GLN A 205 -13.47 3.39 -8.25
N GLY A 206 -12.18 3.05 -8.27
CA GLY A 206 -11.60 2.11 -7.31
C GLY A 206 -11.81 2.58 -5.88
N LYS A 207 -11.56 3.85 -5.60
CA LYS A 207 -11.81 4.50 -4.31
C LYS A 207 -13.27 4.34 -3.84
N ALA A 208 -14.25 4.52 -4.74
CA ALA A 208 -15.66 4.29 -4.40
C ALA A 208 -15.93 2.83 -4.03
N LYS A 209 -15.39 1.87 -4.80
CA LYS A 209 -15.50 0.43 -4.52
C LYS A 209 -14.81 0.01 -3.22
N VAL A 210 -13.65 0.59 -2.90
CA VAL A 210 -13.00 0.34 -1.61
C VAL A 210 -13.88 0.83 -0.47
N LYS A 211 -14.46 2.04 -0.58
CA LYS A 211 -15.39 2.56 0.43
C LYS A 211 -16.62 1.68 0.58
N GLU A 212 -17.23 1.22 -0.51
CA GLU A 212 -18.34 0.26 -0.48
C GLU A 212 -17.96 -0.97 0.35
N LEU A 213 -16.83 -1.63 0.04
CA LEU A 213 -16.37 -2.83 0.74
C LEU A 213 -16.15 -2.60 2.24
N PHE A 214 -15.49 -1.50 2.64
CA PHE A 214 -15.29 -1.20 4.05
C PHE A 214 -16.58 -0.83 4.78
N ASN A 215 -17.65 -0.48 4.07
CA ASN A 215 -18.98 -0.23 4.64
C ASN A 215 -19.88 -1.48 4.68
N MET A 216 -19.36 -2.65 4.30
CA MET A 216 -20.06 -3.92 4.37
C MET A 216 -19.59 -4.73 5.60
N PRO A 217 -20.46 -5.04 6.59
CA PRO A 217 -20.08 -5.89 7.72
C PRO A 217 -19.51 -7.26 7.30
N PRO A 218 -20.04 -7.94 6.25
CA PRO A 218 -19.45 -9.19 5.75
C PRO A 218 -17.99 -9.08 5.32
N PHE A 219 -17.46 -7.89 4.98
CA PHE A 219 -16.05 -7.73 4.60
C PHE A 219 -15.07 -8.10 5.71
N TYR A 220 -15.44 -7.83 6.96
CA TYR A 220 -14.62 -8.07 8.14
C TYR A 220 -14.58 -9.53 8.58
N VAL A 221 -15.56 -10.34 8.15
CA VAL A 221 -15.63 -11.77 8.48
C VAL A 221 -14.50 -12.52 7.77
N THR A 222 -13.67 -13.23 8.53
CA THR A 222 -12.63 -14.12 8.01
C THR A 222 -13.25 -15.24 7.18
N ARG A 223 -12.67 -15.52 6.02
CA ARG A 223 -13.11 -16.63 5.17
C ARG A 223 -12.28 -17.86 5.50
N GLU A 224 -12.97 -18.98 5.72
CA GLU A 224 -12.36 -20.29 5.89
C GLU A 224 -12.55 -21.09 4.59
N TYR A 225 -11.48 -21.72 4.13
CA TYR A 225 -11.49 -22.60 2.96
C TYR A 225 -11.31 -24.04 3.44
N PHE A 226 -12.16 -24.94 2.99
CA PHE A 226 -12.06 -26.36 3.30
C PHE A 226 -12.45 -27.19 2.08
N ILE A 227 -11.87 -28.39 1.98
CA ILE A 227 -12.38 -29.43 1.08
C ILE A 227 -13.38 -30.23 1.93
N PRO A 228 -14.64 -30.38 1.47
CA PRO A 228 -15.65 -31.15 2.19
C PRO A 228 -15.25 -32.59 2.51
#